data_AF-A0A954LFI6-F1
#
_entry.id   AF-A0A954LFI6-F1
#
_cell.length_a   1.000
_cell.length_b   1.000
_cell.length_c   1.000
_cell.angle_alpha   90.00
_cell.angle_beta   90.00
_cell.angle_gamma   90.00
#
_symmetry.space_group_name_H-M   'P 1'
#
loop_
_entity.id
_entity.type
_entity.pdbx_description
1 polymer ?
#
loop_
_entity_poly.entity_id
_entity_poly.type
_entity_poly.pdbx_seq_one_letter_code
_entity_poly.pdbx_strand_id
1 'polypeptide(L)'
;MLLSAPVCAHAQTQWTLQPVPDAWRSMPRNELAPIDGYSWYRVLVRVPSEWKDGPVRLFVEAVDDARSAWVNGQQVGINGTFPPRFRSGLGEKGRFDLPAGTLKPGQLNTVALRVYQNDPRPNFSVAPPVLIHTELMQGIRLEGQWQYRPGDDPAWASATAAEFSIDPTGMPSDTEAVAKGLYQRIDKVDDIEQFAARRNGDTDPLSPQDALKQFTTSDDLSVELVLSDPVIAQPLFMTWDDRGRLWLAEYRQYPDPAGLTMISRDT
;
A
#
# COMPACT_ATOMS: atom_id res chain seq x y z
N MET A 1 -1.41 -14.27 -48.71
CA MET A 1 -0.99 -13.14 -47.84
C MET A 1 -1.43 -13.47 -46.43
N LEU A 2 -0.47 -13.59 -45.52
CA LEU A 2 -0.52 -13.45 -44.05
C LEU A 2 0.57 -14.35 -43.46
N LEU A 3 1.78 -13.80 -43.46
CA LEU A 3 2.91 -14.30 -42.68
C LEU A 3 2.54 -14.13 -41.21
N SER A 4 2.50 -15.24 -40.47
CA SER A 4 2.40 -15.22 -39.01
C SER A 4 3.77 -14.79 -38.47
N ALA A 5 3.83 -13.63 -37.84
CA ALA A 5 5.02 -13.19 -37.11
C ALA A 5 4.99 -13.83 -35.70
N PRO A 6 6.08 -14.47 -35.24
CA PRO A 6 6.17 -14.86 -33.85
C PRO A 6 6.49 -13.61 -33.03
N VAL A 7 5.55 -13.13 -32.22
CA VAL A 7 5.88 -12.20 -31.13
C VAL A 7 6.36 -13.04 -29.95
N CYS A 8 7.62 -13.42 -29.96
CA CYS A 8 8.32 -13.79 -28.72
C CYS A 8 8.87 -12.50 -28.11
N ALA A 9 8.06 -11.84 -27.29
CA ALA A 9 8.61 -10.96 -26.27
C ALA A 9 9.40 -11.86 -25.32
N HIS A 10 10.71 -11.62 -25.19
CA HIS A 10 11.53 -12.33 -24.21
C HIS A 10 11.03 -11.93 -22.82
N ALA A 11 10.16 -12.74 -22.23
CA ALA A 11 9.77 -12.61 -20.84
C ALA A 11 11.04 -12.64 -19.98
N GLN A 12 11.28 -11.60 -19.17
CA GLN A 12 12.34 -11.68 -18.17
C GLN A 12 12.02 -12.85 -17.23
N THR A 13 12.88 -13.87 -17.26
CA THR A 13 12.75 -15.07 -16.43
C THR A 13 13.31 -14.89 -15.02
N GLN A 14 13.83 -13.70 -14.69
CA GLN A 14 14.52 -13.41 -13.45
C GLN A 14 13.80 -12.34 -12.63
N TRP A 15 13.94 -12.45 -11.31
CA TRP A 15 13.45 -11.47 -10.36
C TRP A 15 14.28 -10.18 -10.44
N THR A 16 13.61 -9.03 -10.44
CA THR A 16 14.23 -7.71 -10.31
C THR A 16 13.75 -7.03 -9.05
N LEU A 17 14.40 -5.96 -8.60
CA LEU A 17 13.93 -5.19 -7.44
C LEU A 17 13.11 -3.99 -7.91
N GLN A 18 11.96 -3.76 -7.28
CA GLN A 18 11.10 -2.61 -7.50
C GLN A 18 10.77 -1.93 -6.15
N PRO A 19 10.79 -0.59 -6.08
CA PRO A 19 10.42 0.13 -4.88
C PRO A 19 8.89 0.09 -4.71
N VAL A 20 8.39 -0.47 -3.61
CA VAL A 20 6.96 -0.49 -3.27
C VAL A 20 6.76 0.46 -2.07
N PRO A 21 5.75 1.34 -2.12
CA PRO A 21 4.62 1.39 -3.05
C PRO A 21 4.86 2.21 -4.34
N ASP A 22 6.03 2.82 -4.54
CA ASP A 22 6.27 3.74 -5.67
C ASP A 22 6.08 3.11 -7.06
N ALA A 23 6.33 1.80 -7.18
CA ALA A 23 6.09 1.03 -8.39
C ALA A 23 4.61 1.00 -8.81
N TRP A 24 3.67 1.32 -7.90
CA TRP A 24 2.25 1.45 -8.23
C TRP A 24 1.86 2.85 -8.71
N ARG A 25 2.69 3.85 -8.42
CA ARG A 25 2.58 5.19 -9.02
C ARG A 25 3.06 5.16 -10.47
N SER A 26 4.19 4.51 -10.71
CA SER A 26 4.80 4.38 -12.04
C SER A 26 5.08 2.92 -12.35
N MET A 27 4.07 2.27 -12.95
CA MET A 27 4.12 0.84 -13.26
C MET A 27 5.36 0.46 -14.06
N PRO A 28 5.94 -0.73 -13.81
CA PRO A 28 7.04 -1.25 -14.61
C PRO A 28 6.66 -1.31 -16.10
N ARG A 29 7.61 -0.95 -16.98
CA ARG A 29 7.41 -0.83 -18.44
C ARG A 29 8.43 -1.67 -19.21
N ASN A 30 8.28 -1.73 -20.52
CA ASN A 30 9.19 -2.41 -21.44
C ASN A 30 9.35 -3.90 -21.06
N GLU A 31 10.58 -4.38 -20.85
CA GLU A 31 10.87 -5.76 -20.46
C GLU A 31 10.28 -6.17 -19.10
N LEU A 32 9.92 -5.19 -18.27
CA LEU A 32 9.27 -5.39 -16.99
C LEU A 32 7.76 -5.20 -17.05
N ALA A 33 7.19 -4.89 -18.22
CA ALA A 33 5.74 -4.77 -18.36
C ALA A 33 5.05 -6.09 -17.95
N PRO A 34 3.87 -6.04 -17.30
CA PRO A 34 3.10 -7.23 -16.97
C PRO A 34 2.87 -8.11 -18.20
N ILE A 35 2.99 -9.43 -18.04
CA ILE A 35 2.70 -10.41 -19.10
C ILE A 35 1.28 -10.90 -18.89
N ASP A 36 0.46 -10.81 -19.93
CA ASP A 36 -0.98 -11.08 -19.87
C ASP A 36 -1.70 -10.30 -18.75
N GLY A 37 -1.19 -9.11 -18.43
CA GLY A 37 -1.67 -8.27 -17.34
C GLY A 37 -1.15 -8.67 -15.95
N TYR A 38 -0.42 -9.77 -15.82
CA TYR A 38 0.02 -10.28 -14.52
C TYR A 38 1.44 -9.88 -14.14
N SER A 39 1.61 -9.66 -12.84
CA SER A 39 2.90 -9.53 -12.19
C SER A 39 2.85 -10.00 -10.74
N TRP A 40 4.02 -10.36 -10.23
CA TRP A 40 4.21 -10.77 -8.85
C TRP A 40 5.21 -9.86 -8.15
N TYR A 41 4.89 -9.52 -6.91
CA TYR A 41 5.79 -8.86 -5.97
C TYR A 41 5.98 -9.77 -4.76
N ARG A 42 7.18 -9.89 -4.21
CA ARG A 42 7.40 -10.64 -2.97
C ARG A 42 8.57 -10.11 -2.15
N VAL A 43 8.52 -10.38 -0.85
CA VAL A 43 9.53 -10.00 0.14
C VAL A 43 9.69 -11.11 1.17
N LEU A 44 10.80 -11.05 1.90
CA LEU A 44 10.98 -11.83 3.13
C LEU A 44 10.67 -10.97 4.34
N VAL A 45 10.03 -11.57 5.33
CA VAL A 45 9.75 -10.94 6.60
C VAL A 45 10.22 -11.85 7.73
N ARG A 46 11.07 -11.34 8.62
CA ARG A 46 11.41 -12.02 9.85
C ARG A 46 10.38 -11.66 10.91
N VAL A 47 9.45 -12.58 11.15
CA VAL A 47 8.44 -12.43 12.19
C VAL A 47 9.04 -12.86 13.52
N PRO A 48 8.90 -12.09 14.60
CA PRO A 48 9.56 -12.40 15.85
C PRO A 48 8.81 -13.55 16.57
N SER A 49 9.50 -14.28 17.44
CA SER A 49 8.96 -15.51 18.05
C SER A 49 7.74 -15.26 18.95
N GLU A 50 7.61 -14.06 19.49
CA GLU A 50 6.48 -13.63 20.32
C GLU A 50 5.16 -13.58 19.55
N TRP A 51 5.16 -13.45 18.21
CA TRP A 51 3.96 -13.48 17.39
C TRP A 51 3.43 -14.91 17.14
N LYS A 52 3.83 -15.88 17.97
CA LYS A 52 3.40 -17.27 17.85
C LYS A 52 1.90 -17.47 18.12
N ASP A 53 1.34 -16.62 18.97
CA ASP A 53 -0.04 -16.64 19.40
C ASP A 53 -0.62 -15.25 19.10
N GLY A 54 -1.92 -15.18 18.83
CA GLY A 54 -2.64 -13.92 18.63
C GLY A 54 -2.88 -13.54 17.16
N PRO A 55 -3.80 -12.59 16.92
CA PRO A 55 -4.24 -12.21 15.58
C PRO A 55 -3.24 -11.29 14.88
N VAL A 56 -2.70 -11.78 13.76
CA VAL A 56 -1.91 -10.99 12.81
C VAL A 56 -2.76 -10.69 11.58
N ARG A 57 -2.72 -9.43 11.14
CA ARG A 57 -3.42 -8.95 9.94
C ARG A 57 -2.43 -8.37 8.95
N LEU A 58 -2.61 -8.70 7.67
CA LEU A 58 -1.92 -8.08 6.55
C LEU A 58 -2.78 -6.98 5.97
N PHE A 59 -2.22 -5.77 5.87
CA PHE A 59 -2.82 -4.62 5.23
C PHE A 59 -2.14 -4.41 3.89
N VAL A 60 -2.94 -4.27 2.84
CA VAL A 60 -2.49 -4.00 1.47
C VAL A 60 -3.37 -2.88 0.94
N GLU A 61 -2.80 -1.70 0.81
CA GLU A 61 -3.50 -0.56 0.23
C GLU A 61 -3.83 -0.78 -1.25
N ALA A 62 -4.62 0.14 -1.80
CA ALA A 62 -5.15 0.02 -3.14
C ALA A 62 -4.04 -0.04 -4.20
N VAL A 63 -3.95 -1.19 -4.89
CA VAL A 63 -3.36 -1.32 -6.22
C VAL A 63 -4.52 -1.41 -7.19
N ASP A 64 -4.43 -0.73 -8.34
CA ASP A 64 -5.52 -0.73 -9.32
C ASP A 64 -5.82 -2.16 -9.83
N ASP A 65 -7.00 -2.30 -10.41
CA ASP A 65 -7.53 -3.57 -10.91
C ASP A 65 -7.62 -4.67 -9.83
N ALA A 66 -7.01 -5.84 -10.01
CA ALA A 66 -7.21 -6.98 -9.12
C ALA A 66 -5.89 -7.43 -8.48
N ARG A 67 -5.97 -7.88 -7.22
CA ARG A 67 -4.79 -8.32 -6.46
C ARG A 67 -5.14 -9.42 -5.48
N SER A 68 -4.20 -10.32 -5.23
CA SER A 68 -4.29 -11.31 -4.15
C SER A 68 -3.03 -11.29 -3.31
N ALA A 69 -3.22 -11.48 -2.01
CA ALA A 69 -2.15 -11.49 -1.02
C ALA A 69 -1.88 -12.93 -0.56
N TRP A 70 -0.60 -13.24 -0.40
CA TRP A 70 -0.10 -14.56 -0.11
C TRP A 70 0.95 -14.50 1.00
N VAL A 71 0.96 -15.51 1.85
CA VAL A 71 1.97 -15.70 2.89
C VAL A 71 2.46 -17.14 2.83
N ASN A 72 3.77 -17.33 2.71
CA ASN A 72 4.41 -18.65 2.60
C ASN A 72 3.78 -19.57 1.54
N GLY A 73 3.34 -19.02 0.40
CA GLY A 73 2.66 -19.78 -0.65
C GLY A 73 1.17 -20.06 -0.43
N GLN A 74 0.60 -19.66 0.72
CA GLN A 74 -0.84 -19.75 0.97
C GLN A 74 -1.52 -18.41 0.66
N GLN A 75 -2.61 -18.42 -0.10
CA GLN A 75 -3.41 -17.22 -0.32
C GLN A 75 -4.16 -16.85 0.95
N VAL A 76 -4.04 -15.59 1.38
CA VAL A 76 -4.68 -15.06 2.60
C VAL A 76 -5.73 -14.00 2.30
N GLY A 77 -5.74 -13.47 1.08
CA GLY A 77 -6.65 -12.40 0.69
C GLY A 77 -6.77 -12.21 -0.81
N ILE A 78 -7.86 -11.55 -1.21
CA ILE A 78 -8.09 -11.10 -2.58
C ILE A 78 -8.89 -9.80 -2.53
N ASN A 79 -8.57 -8.87 -3.42
CA ASN A 79 -9.44 -7.75 -3.76
C ASN A 79 -9.75 -7.79 -5.25
N GLY A 80 -11.04 -7.75 -5.58
CA GLY A 80 -11.54 -7.96 -6.94
C GLY A 80 -11.49 -9.43 -7.38
N THR A 81 -11.58 -9.65 -8.68
CA THR A 81 -11.51 -10.98 -9.28
C THR A 81 -10.62 -10.96 -10.52
N PHE A 82 -9.88 -12.05 -10.73
CA PHE A 82 -9.01 -12.22 -11.90
C PHE A 82 -9.80 -12.71 -13.13
N PRO A 83 -9.27 -12.54 -14.35
CA PRO A 83 -9.80 -13.15 -15.56
C PRO A 83 -10.11 -14.65 -15.40
N PRO A 84 -11.11 -15.19 -16.14
CA PRO A 84 -11.90 -14.51 -17.18
C PRO A 84 -13.05 -13.64 -16.64
N ARG A 85 -13.39 -13.74 -15.36
CA ARG A 85 -14.45 -12.93 -14.73
C ARG A 85 -13.84 -11.76 -13.99
N PHE A 86 -13.07 -10.94 -14.71
CA PHE A 86 -12.34 -9.83 -14.12
C PHE A 86 -13.31 -8.81 -13.49
N ARG A 87 -12.96 -8.35 -12.29
CA ARG A 87 -13.56 -7.19 -11.63
C ARG A 87 -12.46 -6.48 -10.85
N SER A 88 -12.36 -5.17 -11.03
CA SER A 88 -11.48 -4.35 -10.21
C SER A 88 -11.87 -4.44 -8.73
N GLY A 89 -10.88 -4.63 -7.88
CA GLY A 89 -10.97 -4.56 -6.42
C GLY A 89 -10.64 -3.16 -5.88
N LEU A 90 -10.68 -2.13 -6.72
CA LEU A 90 -10.53 -0.75 -6.25
C LEU A 90 -11.71 -0.38 -5.34
N GLY A 91 -11.41 0.25 -4.21
CA GLY A 91 -12.40 0.61 -3.18
C GLY A 91 -12.64 -0.48 -2.15
N GLU A 92 -12.22 -1.73 -2.41
CA GLU A 92 -12.21 -2.77 -1.39
C GLU A 92 -11.06 -2.58 -0.40
N LYS A 93 -11.34 -2.84 0.88
CA LYS A 93 -10.34 -2.79 1.94
C LYS A 93 -9.44 -4.03 1.88
N GLY A 94 -8.14 -3.85 1.60
CA GLY A 94 -7.16 -4.93 1.67
C GLY A 94 -6.71 -5.18 3.11
N ARG A 95 -7.61 -5.75 3.94
CA ARG A 95 -7.36 -6.06 5.35
C ARG A 95 -7.61 -7.55 5.55
N PHE A 96 -6.54 -8.32 5.71
CA PHE A 96 -6.60 -9.78 5.67
C PHE A 96 -6.10 -10.37 6.98
N ASP A 97 -7.01 -10.91 7.78
CA ASP A 97 -6.64 -11.68 8.98
C ASP A 97 -5.95 -12.97 8.55
N LEU A 98 -4.76 -13.21 9.09
CA LEU A 98 -3.97 -14.38 8.74
C LEU A 98 -4.48 -15.59 9.52
N PRO A 99 -4.81 -16.71 8.85
CA PRO A 99 -5.14 -17.95 9.54
C PRO A 99 -3.99 -18.40 10.45
N ALA A 100 -4.34 -19.07 11.56
CA ALA A 100 -3.36 -19.66 12.46
C ALA A 100 -2.46 -20.65 11.70
N GLY A 101 -1.14 -20.57 11.97
CA GLY A 101 -0.14 -21.43 11.31
C GLY A 101 0.33 -20.95 9.93
N THR A 102 -0.27 -19.89 9.37
CA THR A 102 0.21 -19.29 8.11
C THR A 102 1.59 -18.65 8.27
N LEU A 103 1.87 -18.01 9.42
CA LEU A 103 3.19 -17.50 9.76
C LEU A 103 4.01 -18.55 10.52
N LYS A 104 5.34 -18.47 10.34
CA LYS A 104 6.38 -19.23 11.03
C LYS A 104 7.12 -18.28 11.97
N PRO A 105 6.74 -18.19 13.26
CA PRO A 105 7.34 -17.28 14.23
C PRO A 105 8.83 -17.59 14.44
N GLY A 106 9.63 -16.54 14.61
CA GLY A 106 11.08 -16.63 14.76
C GLY A 106 11.84 -16.96 13.46
N GLN A 107 11.13 -17.17 12.35
CA GLN A 107 11.69 -17.56 11.06
C GLN A 107 11.41 -16.50 9.99
N LEU A 108 12.06 -16.67 8.83
CA LEU A 108 11.73 -15.93 7.63
C LEU A 108 10.44 -16.47 7.02
N ASN A 109 9.57 -15.55 6.64
CA ASN A 109 8.30 -15.78 5.98
C ASN A 109 8.30 -15.05 4.64
N THR A 110 7.66 -15.61 3.63
CA THR A 110 7.42 -14.88 2.37
C THR A 110 6.09 -14.15 2.47
N VAL A 111 6.06 -12.87 2.12
CA VAL A 111 4.82 -12.15 1.79
C VAL A 111 4.87 -11.84 0.29
N ALA A 112 3.80 -12.17 -0.42
CA ALA A 112 3.73 -11.97 -1.86
C ALA A 112 2.38 -11.38 -2.28
N LEU A 113 2.42 -10.58 -3.34
CA LEU A 113 1.26 -10.00 -4.01
C LEU A 113 1.27 -10.44 -5.46
N ARG A 114 0.18 -11.08 -5.88
CA ARG A 114 -0.12 -11.30 -7.29
C ARG A 114 -1.05 -10.19 -7.74
N VAL A 115 -0.64 -9.44 -8.75
CA VAL A 115 -1.35 -8.27 -9.26
C VAL A 115 -1.73 -8.53 -10.72
N TYR A 116 -2.97 -8.22 -11.07
CA TYR A 116 -3.46 -8.22 -12.43
C TYR A 116 -3.91 -6.82 -12.82
N GLN A 117 -3.44 -6.38 -13.97
CA GLN A 117 -3.64 -5.07 -14.57
C GLN A 117 -4.24 -5.28 -15.97
N ASN A 118 -5.44 -4.78 -16.17
CA ASN A 118 -6.14 -4.79 -17.44
C ASN A 118 -6.01 -3.45 -18.16
N ASP A 119 -6.29 -2.35 -17.45
CA ASP A 119 -6.13 -0.98 -17.94
C ASP A 119 -5.83 -0.07 -16.73
N PRO A 120 -4.65 -0.24 -16.10
CA PRO A 120 -4.38 0.36 -14.81
C PRO A 120 -4.26 1.88 -14.96
N ARG A 121 -4.93 2.62 -14.08
CA ARG A 121 -4.68 4.05 -13.95
C ARG A 121 -3.33 4.23 -13.26
N PRO A 122 -2.40 5.03 -13.84
CA PRO A 122 -1.15 5.31 -13.16
C PRO A 122 -1.37 6.31 -12.00
N ASN A 123 -0.30 6.56 -11.26
CA ASN A 123 -0.22 7.60 -10.23
C ASN A 123 -0.96 7.34 -8.91
N PHE A 124 -1.28 6.08 -8.60
CA PHE A 124 -1.71 5.72 -7.25
C PHE A 124 -0.58 6.02 -6.25
N SER A 125 -0.82 7.00 -5.37
CA SER A 125 0.03 7.25 -4.21
C SER A 125 -0.64 6.64 -3.00
N VAL A 126 -0.11 5.51 -2.54
CA VAL A 126 -0.67 4.73 -1.44
C VAL A 126 0.43 4.33 -0.46
N ALA A 127 0.04 3.79 0.69
CA ALA A 127 0.98 3.27 1.67
C ALA A 127 1.54 1.89 1.26
N PRO A 128 2.73 1.52 1.74
CA PRO A 128 3.26 0.16 1.62
C PRO A 128 2.36 -0.86 2.33
N PRO A 129 2.42 -2.14 1.95
CA PRO A 129 1.85 -3.21 2.76
C PRO A 129 2.45 -3.24 4.17
N VAL A 130 1.64 -3.62 5.17
CA VAL A 130 2.11 -3.80 6.55
C VAL A 130 1.54 -5.07 7.17
N LEU A 131 2.35 -5.75 7.98
CA LEU A 131 1.89 -6.82 8.86
C LEU A 131 1.73 -6.26 10.27
N ILE A 132 0.59 -6.47 10.92
CA ILE A 132 0.33 -5.97 12.27
C ILE A 132 -0.18 -7.09 13.15
N HIS A 133 0.50 -7.33 14.27
CA HIS A 133 -0.06 -8.09 15.38
C HIS A 133 -0.99 -7.17 16.18
N THR A 134 -2.29 -7.44 16.11
CA THR A 134 -3.32 -6.48 16.53
C THR A 134 -3.54 -6.42 18.04
N GLU A 135 -3.18 -7.47 18.79
CA GLU A 135 -3.22 -7.43 20.27
C GLU A 135 -1.93 -6.88 20.89
N LEU A 136 -0.76 -7.31 20.41
CA LEU A 136 0.54 -6.79 20.85
C LEU A 136 0.80 -5.36 20.37
N MET A 137 0.00 -4.83 19.44
CA MET A 137 0.17 -3.50 18.86
C MET A 137 1.59 -3.31 18.29
N GLN A 138 2.02 -4.29 17.51
CA GLN A 138 3.33 -4.33 16.85
C GLN A 138 3.16 -4.47 15.35
N GLY A 139 3.95 -3.74 14.57
CA GLY A 139 3.85 -3.69 13.12
C GLY A 139 5.20 -3.91 12.44
N ILE A 140 5.16 -4.47 11.22
CA ILE A 140 6.29 -4.53 10.31
C ILE A 140 5.88 -3.82 9.02
N ARG A 141 6.51 -2.70 8.73
CA ARG A 141 6.29 -1.96 7.48
C ARG A 141 7.12 -2.53 6.35
N LEU A 142 6.48 -2.84 5.24
CA LEU A 142 7.11 -3.47 4.07
C LEU A 142 7.42 -2.44 2.97
N GLU A 143 7.97 -1.28 3.36
CA GLU A 143 8.33 -0.20 2.43
C GLU A 143 9.77 -0.30 1.95
N GLY A 144 9.97 -0.27 0.64
CA GLY A 144 11.30 -0.32 0.05
C GLY A 144 11.35 -1.32 -1.09
N GLN A 145 12.45 -2.07 -1.21
CA GLN A 145 12.66 -2.96 -2.34
C GLN A 145 11.85 -4.24 -2.19
N TRP A 146 11.17 -4.63 -3.27
CA TRP A 146 10.46 -5.90 -3.40
C TRP A 146 11.01 -6.62 -4.63
N GLN A 147 11.13 -7.95 -4.54
CA GLN A 147 11.34 -8.74 -5.74
C GLN A 147 10.08 -8.66 -6.61
N TYR A 148 10.27 -8.37 -7.89
CA TYR A 148 9.24 -8.22 -8.91
C TYR A 148 9.52 -9.14 -10.09
N ARG A 149 8.45 -9.72 -10.65
CA ARG A 149 8.51 -10.51 -11.87
C ARG A 149 7.19 -10.41 -12.66
N PRO A 150 7.22 -10.10 -13.97
CA PRO A 150 6.03 -10.15 -14.80
C PRO A 150 5.66 -11.60 -15.14
N GLY A 151 4.36 -11.84 -15.36
CA GLY A 151 3.80 -13.17 -15.62
C GLY A 151 3.03 -13.73 -14.43
N ASP A 152 2.61 -14.99 -14.54
CA ASP A 152 1.68 -15.58 -13.59
C ASP A 152 1.98 -17.05 -13.27
N ASP A 153 2.71 -17.28 -12.19
CA ASP A 153 3.01 -18.62 -11.68
C ASP A 153 2.82 -18.65 -10.15
N PRO A 154 1.85 -19.42 -9.63
CA PRO A 154 1.59 -19.53 -8.19
C PRO A 154 2.79 -19.98 -7.36
N ALA A 155 3.79 -20.67 -7.94
CA ALA A 155 5.01 -21.05 -7.21
C ALA A 155 5.78 -19.82 -6.70
N TRP A 156 5.60 -18.66 -7.34
CA TRP A 156 6.24 -17.39 -6.98
C TRP A 156 5.66 -16.76 -5.70
N ALA A 157 4.58 -17.31 -5.14
CA ALA A 157 4.02 -16.93 -3.84
C ALA A 157 4.90 -17.29 -2.63
N SER A 158 5.98 -18.06 -2.86
CA SER A 158 6.94 -18.47 -1.85
C SER A 158 8.37 -18.14 -2.30
N ALA A 159 9.29 -18.00 -1.36
CA ALA A 159 10.69 -17.75 -1.63
C ALA A 159 11.60 -18.21 -0.50
N THR A 160 12.85 -18.48 -0.85
CA THR A 160 13.93 -18.82 0.09
C THR A 160 14.83 -17.60 0.37
N ALA A 161 15.58 -17.65 1.47
CA ALA A 161 16.59 -16.63 1.77
C ALA A 161 17.66 -16.50 0.67
N ALA A 162 18.05 -17.62 0.06
CA ALA A 162 19.03 -17.66 -1.02
C ALA A 162 18.58 -16.88 -2.26
N GLU A 163 17.28 -16.94 -2.61
CA GLU A 163 16.73 -16.16 -3.72
C GLU A 163 16.83 -14.65 -3.50
N PHE A 164 16.95 -14.19 -2.25
CA PHE A 164 17.16 -12.80 -1.89
C PHE A 164 18.63 -12.47 -1.53
N SER A 165 19.55 -13.42 -1.74
CA SER A 165 20.95 -13.29 -1.32
C SER A 165 21.11 -12.91 0.17
N ILE A 166 20.27 -13.53 1.02
CA ILE A 166 20.29 -13.41 2.47
C ILE A 166 20.91 -14.67 3.07
N ASP A 167 21.90 -14.48 3.94
CA ASP A 167 22.41 -15.51 4.82
C ASP A 167 21.59 -15.52 6.13
N PRO A 168 20.83 -16.58 6.43
CA PRO A 168 20.03 -16.66 7.66
C PRO A 168 20.87 -16.66 8.96
N THR A 169 22.16 -16.95 8.88
CA THR A 169 23.05 -17.05 10.05
C THR A 169 23.69 -15.72 10.44
N GLY A 170 23.87 -14.83 9.46
CA GLY A 170 24.41 -13.48 9.62
C GLY A 170 23.39 -12.45 9.16
N MET A 171 22.41 -12.14 10.02
CA MET A 171 21.35 -11.19 9.67
C MET A 171 21.93 -9.79 9.43
N PRO A 172 21.60 -9.14 8.29
CA PRO A 172 22.11 -7.81 7.97
C PRO A 172 21.44 -6.73 8.83
N SER A 173 21.99 -5.50 8.78
CA SER A 173 21.33 -4.32 9.34
C SER A 173 20.00 -4.05 8.63
N ASP A 174 19.09 -3.31 9.26
CA ASP A 174 17.77 -3.03 8.67
C ASP A 174 17.85 -2.35 7.30
N THR A 175 18.78 -1.42 7.12
CA THR A 175 18.99 -0.73 5.84
C THR A 175 19.43 -1.69 4.73
N GLU A 176 20.39 -2.57 5.04
CA GLU A 176 20.88 -3.59 4.10
C GLU A 176 19.83 -4.67 3.82
N ALA A 177 19.05 -5.03 4.85
CA ALA A 177 17.93 -5.96 4.73
C ALA A 177 16.88 -5.42 3.76
N VAL A 178 16.43 -4.17 3.95
CA VAL A 178 15.41 -3.54 3.10
C VAL A 178 15.91 -3.36 1.67
N ALA A 179 17.19 -3.05 1.46
CA ALA A 179 17.79 -2.98 0.12
C ALA A 179 17.72 -4.32 -0.64
N LYS A 180 17.63 -5.43 0.09
CA LYS A 180 17.44 -6.78 -0.45
C LYS A 180 16.00 -7.28 -0.34
N GLY A 181 15.03 -6.49 0.12
CA GLY A 181 13.65 -6.93 0.30
C GLY A 181 13.42 -7.90 1.47
N LEU A 182 14.24 -7.78 2.52
CA LEU A 182 14.04 -8.39 3.82
C LEU A 182 13.58 -7.34 4.84
N TYR A 183 12.52 -7.64 5.58
CA TYR A 183 11.96 -6.77 6.60
C TYR A 183 11.96 -7.47 7.96
N GLN A 184 12.49 -6.79 8.98
CA GLN A 184 12.67 -7.38 10.31
C GLN A 184 12.47 -6.38 11.45
N ARG A 185 12.29 -5.09 11.13
CA ARG A 185 12.06 -4.03 12.11
C ARG A 185 10.64 -4.15 12.66
N ILE A 186 10.53 -4.17 13.99
CA ILE A 186 9.25 -4.14 14.70
C ILE A 186 9.02 -2.71 15.18
N ASP A 187 7.95 -2.10 14.69
CA ASP A 187 7.49 -0.80 15.12
C ASP A 187 6.37 -0.98 16.16
N LYS A 188 6.33 -0.12 17.18
CA LYS A 188 5.16 0.00 18.06
C LYS A 188 4.04 0.70 17.28
N VAL A 189 2.82 0.19 17.41
CA VAL A 189 1.62 0.74 16.76
C VAL A 189 0.76 1.36 17.85
N ASP A 190 0.41 2.64 17.73
CA ASP A 190 -0.56 3.27 18.64
C ASP A 190 -1.97 3.29 18.02
N ASP A 191 -2.05 3.50 16.70
CA ASP A 191 -3.28 3.40 15.90
C ASP A 191 -3.01 2.54 14.65
N ILE A 192 -3.77 1.46 14.50
CA ILE A 192 -3.59 0.46 13.44
C ILE A 192 -3.88 1.04 12.05
N GLU A 193 -4.98 1.76 11.89
CA GLU A 193 -5.39 2.28 10.58
C GLU A 193 -4.48 3.42 10.15
N GLN A 194 -4.08 4.29 11.08
CA GLN A 194 -3.09 5.34 10.82
C GLN A 194 -1.73 4.76 10.47
N PHE A 195 -1.25 3.73 11.19
CA PHE A 195 0.01 3.07 10.87
C PHE A 195 -0.01 2.41 9.49
N ALA A 196 -1.12 1.76 9.12
CA ALA A 196 -1.30 1.12 7.82
C ALA A 196 -1.39 2.14 6.67
N ALA A 197 -1.96 3.33 6.91
CA ALA A 197 -2.11 4.37 5.90
C ALA A 197 -0.87 5.25 5.67
N ARG A 198 0.20 5.07 6.47
CA ARG A 198 1.41 5.91 6.43
C ARG A 198 2.58 5.30 5.67
N ARG A 199 3.47 6.15 5.18
CA ARG A 199 4.82 5.83 4.73
C ARG A 199 5.85 6.20 5.79
N ASN A 200 7.07 5.71 5.64
CA ASN A 200 8.21 6.14 6.44
C ASN A 200 8.45 7.64 6.23
N GLY A 201 8.49 8.39 7.33
CA GLY A 201 8.68 9.84 7.30
C GLY A 201 7.40 10.66 7.18
N ASP A 202 6.23 10.02 7.01
CA ASP A 202 4.96 10.72 7.16
C ASP A 202 4.84 11.26 8.59
N THR A 203 4.37 12.50 8.70
CA THR A 203 4.17 13.19 9.97
C THR A 203 2.69 13.36 10.25
N ASP A 204 2.36 13.64 11.51
CA ASP A 204 1.01 14.05 11.86
C ASP A 204 0.65 15.37 11.15
N PRO A 205 -0.63 15.57 10.80
CA PRO A 205 -1.10 16.87 10.35
C PRO A 205 -0.68 17.95 11.35
N LEU A 206 -0.11 19.04 10.83
CA LEU A 206 0.28 20.17 11.64
C LEU A 206 -0.95 20.91 12.16
N SER A 207 -0.77 21.63 13.27
CA SER A 207 -1.74 22.65 13.64
C SER A 207 -1.83 23.70 12.52
N PRO A 208 -2.97 24.38 12.33
CA PRO A 208 -3.10 25.45 11.34
C PRO A 208 -2.01 26.53 11.47
N GLN A 209 -1.62 26.87 12.71
CA GLN A 209 -0.59 27.86 12.99
C GLN A 209 0.82 27.37 12.63
N ASP A 210 1.11 26.08 12.83
CA ASP A 210 2.40 25.50 12.45
C ASP A 210 2.49 25.26 10.94
N ALA A 211 1.39 24.87 10.30
CA ALA A 211 1.29 24.77 8.85
C ALA A 211 1.56 26.13 8.18
N LEU A 212 1.02 27.23 8.73
CA LEU A 212 1.26 28.59 8.24
C LEU A 212 2.76 28.93 8.14
N LYS A 213 3.57 28.46 9.11
CA LYS A 213 5.03 28.69 9.14
C LYS A 213 5.79 27.94 8.05
N GLN A 214 5.19 26.94 7.41
CA GLN A 214 5.82 26.16 6.34
C GLN A 214 5.62 26.77 4.95
N PHE A 215 4.71 27.73 4.79
CA PHE A 215 4.52 28.40 3.52
C PHE A 215 5.71 29.32 3.21
N THR A 216 6.25 29.17 2.01
CA THR A 216 7.23 30.10 1.43
C THR A 216 6.54 30.92 0.35
N THR A 217 6.60 32.24 0.44
CA THR A 217 6.06 33.16 -0.56
C THR A 217 7.16 33.98 -1.23
N SER A 218 6.90 34.50 -2.41
CA SER A 218 7.71 35.56 -3.01
C SER A 218 7.58 36.86 -2.22
N ASP A 219 8.53 37.78 -2.43
CA ASP A 219 8.61 39.04 -1.68
C ASP A 219 7.37 39.95 -1.84
N ASP A 220 6.56 39.74 -2.88
CA ASP A 220 5.34 40.49 -3.18
C ASP A 220 4.04 39.82 -2.68
N LEU A 221 4.13 38.66 -2.04
CA LEU A 221 2.99 37.88 -1.55
C LEU A 221 3.10 37.57 -0.06
N SER A 222 1.95 37.49 0.60
CA SER A 222 1.81 37.03 1.99
C SER A 222 0.68 36.03 2.11
N VAL A 223 0.78 35.14 3.10
CA VAL A 223 -0.25 34.16 3.46
C VAL A 223 -0.69 34.45 4.89
N GLU A 224 -2.00 34.47 5.10
CA GLU A 224 -2.62 34.66 6.41
C GLU A 224 -3.60 33.53 6.69
N LEU A 225 -3.61 33.03 7.93
CA LEU A 225 -4.60 32.07 8.40
C LEU A 225 -5.89 32.80 8.79
N VAL A 226 -6.92 32.71 7.94
CA VAL A 226 -8.22 33.39 8.17
C VAL A 226 -9.22 32.50 8.93
N LEU A 227 -9.36 31.23 8.54
CA LEU A 227 -10.27 30.25 9.16
C LEU A 227 -9.60 28.86 9.19
N SER A 228 -9.91 28.06 10.21
CA SER A 228 -9.44 26.67 10.33
C SER A 228 -10.36 25.83 11.21
N ASP A 229 -10.16 24.52 11.21
CA ASP A 229 -10.78 23.61 12.17
C ASP A 229 -10.45 24.05 13.61
N PRO A 230 -11.39 23.93 14.56
CA PRO A 230 -12.72 23.33 14.43
C PRO A 230 -13.84 24.32 14.02
N VAL A 231 -13.50 25.59 13.72
CA VAL A 231 -14.52 26.64 13.45
C VAL A 231 -15.35 26.30 12.20
N ILE A 232 -14.65 25.87 11.14
CA ILE A 232 -15.24 25.39 9.88
C ILE A 232 -14.99 23.89 9.75
N ALA A 233 -15.68 23.20 8.83
CA ALA A 233 -15.37 21.81 8.46
C ALA A 233 -15.79 21.51 7.01
N GLN A 234 -14.96 20.76 6.27
CA GLN A 234 -15.20 20.35 4.87
C GLN A 234 -15.73 21.49 3.97
N PRO A 235 -14.95 22.56 3.75
CA PRO A 235 -15.35 23.68 2.91
C PRO A 235 -15.50 23.23 1.44
N LEU A 236 -16.61 23.58 0.80
CA LEU A 236 -16.90 23.26 -0.60
C LEU A 236 -16.73 24.47 -1.52
N PHE A 237 -17.13 25.63 -1.02
CA PHE A 237 -17.15 26.86 -1.81
C PHE A 237 -16.98 28.05 -0.89
N MET A 238 -16.22 29.05 -1.35
CA MET A 238 -16.10 30.34 -0.67
C MET A 238 -16.23 31.48 -1.66
N THR A 239 -16.82 32.60 -1.22
CA THR A 239 -16.89 33.84 -2.01
C THR A 239 -16.93 35.06 -1.10
N TRP A 240 -16.59 36.21 -1.67
CA TRP A 240 -16.70 37.51 -1.00
C TRP A 240 -17.83 38.30 -1.64
N ASP A 241 -18.67 38.94 -0.82
CA ASP A 241 -19.64 39.89 -1.35
C ASP A 241 -19.05 41.30 -1.54
N ASP A 242 -19.84 42.19 -2.14
CA ASP A 242 -19.49 43.59 -2.40
C ASP A 242 -19.22 44.43 -1.13
N ARG A 243 -19.63 43.91 0.04
CA ARG A 243 -19.38 44.48 1.36
C ARG A 243 -18.14 43.90 2.04
N GLY A 244 -17.40 43.03 1.36
CA GLY A 244 -16.18 42.41 1.87
C GLY A 244 -16.44 41.36 2.95
N ARG A 245 -17.59 40.68 2.94
CA ARG A 245 -17.85 39.53 3.84
C ARG A 245 -17.54 38.22 3.14
N LEU A 246 -16.86 37.32 3.85
CA LEU A 246 -16.62 35.95 3.39
C LEU A 246 -17.86 35.08 3.65
N TRP A 247 -18.35 34.45 2.59
CA TRP A 247 -19.37 33.40 2.64
C TRP A 247 -18.70 32.06 2.40
N LEU A 248 -18.98 31.08 3.26
CA LEU A 248 -18.45 29.72 3.19
C LEU A 248 -19.60 28.71 3.19
N ALA A 249 -19.54 27.75 2.26
CA ALA A 249 -20.42 26.58 2.25
C ALA A 249 -19.63 25.36 2.73
N GLU A 250 -20.20 24.61 3.67
CA GLU A 250 -19.57 23.48 4.36
C GLU A 250 -20.41 22.20 4.24
N TYR A 251 -19.75 21.04 4.18
CA TYR A 251 -20.39 19.74 4.43
C TYR A 251 -20.05 19.23 5.83
N ARG A 252 -20.89 19.54 6.81
CA ARG A 252 -20.64 19.03 8.18
C ARG A 252 -21.04 17.57 8.39
N GLN A 253 -21.81 16.99 7.47
CA GLN A 253 -22.48 15.69 7.64
C GLN A 253 -22.31 14.73 6.46
N TYR A 254 -21.50 15.07 5.46
CA TYR A 254 -21.28 14.21 4.29
C TYR A 254 -19.92 13.47 4.40
N PRO A 255 -19.81 12.23 3.92
CA PRO A 255 -20.91 11.33 3.53
C PRO A 255 -21.62 10.69 4.73
N ASP A 256 -20.98 10.69 5.91
CA ASP A 256 -21.43 9.95 7.09
C ASP A 256 -21.79 10.91 8.25
N PRO A 257 -23.07 11.22 8.46
CA PRO A 257 -23.50 12.10 9.54
C PRO A 257 -23.22 11.46 10.90
N ALA A 258 -22.58 12.22 11.80
CA ALA A 258 -22.33 11.74 13.16
C ALA A 258 -23.63 11.33 13.87
N GLY A 259 -23.61 10.14 14.50
CA GLY A 259 -24.75 9.60 15.26
C GLY A 259 -25.80 8.86 14.44
N LEU A 260 -25.61 8.70 13.12
CA LEU A 260 -26.49 7.92 12.26
C LEU A 260 -25.78 6.67 11.73
N THR A 261 -26.52 5.57 11.62
CA THR A 261 -26.06 4.35 10.94
C THR A 261 -26.65 4.34 9.54
N MET A 262 -25.80 4.23 8.52
CA MET A 262 -26.23 4.12 7.12
C MET A 262 -27.02 2.81 6.91
N ILE A 263 -28.29 2.90 6.51
CA ILE A 263 -29.17 1.73 6.26
C ILE A 263 -29.07 1.25 4.81
N SER A 264 -29.01 2.18 3.86
CA SER A 264 -28.86 1.91 2.43
C SER A 264 -28.28 3.14 1.73
N ARG A 265 -27.81 2.96 0.49
CA ARG A 265 -27.29 4.04 -0.36
C ARG A 265 -27.91 3.89 -1.74
N ASP A 266 -28.41 4.99 -2.29
CA ASP A 266 -28.84 5.03 -3.69
C ASP A 266 -27.59 4.95 -4.58
N THR A 267 -27.57 3.96 -5.48
CA THR A 267 -26.48 3.68 -6.42
C THR A 267 -26.84 4.06 -7.84
#